data_AF-A0A9P3JYT9-F1
#
_entry.id   AF-A0A9P3JYT9-F1
#
_cell.length_a   1.000
_cell.length_b   1.000
_cell.length_c   1.000
_cell.angle_alpha   90.00
_cell.angle_beta   90.00
_cell.angle_gamma   90.00
#
_symmetry.space_group_name_H-M   'P 1'
#
loop_
_entity.id
_entity.type
_entity.pdbx_description
1 polymer ?
#
loop_
_entity_poly.entity_id
_entity_poly.type
_entity_poly.pdbx_seq_one_letter_code
_entity_poly.pdbx_strand_id
1 'polypeptide(L)'
;MAFSRLLGLVALLACVAAAAAAKDASFDKFMTLPDFCKWDGGCSRQNDGSVKLTAYSNKMGKFTSKGYFGYGIFRVNMMLPSGYSGGLIPCLYLISGNNPKYTDPHDEIDMEFIGE
;
A
#
# COMPACT_ATOMS: atom_id res chain seq x y z
N MET A 1 -37.34 -0.85 -30.38
CA MET A 1 -35.88 -0.76 -30.56
C MET A 1 -35.20 0.29 -29.68
N ALA A 2 -35.83 1.42 -29.35
CA ALA A 2 -35.24 2.44 -28.46
C ALA A 2 -35.13 1.99 -27.00
N PHE A 3 -36.15 1.27 -26.49
CA PHE A 3 -36.22 0.82 -25.09
C PHE A 3 -35.11 -0.18 -24.72
N SER A 4 -34.80 -1.12 -25.62
CA SER A 4 -33.72 -2.09 -25.43
C SER A 4 -32.32 -1.48 -25.51
N ARG A 5 -32.14 -0.39 -26.27
CA ARG A 5 -30.88 0.38 -26.32
C ARG A 5 -30.66 1.20 -25.06
N LEU A 6 -31.72 1.78 -24.50
CA LEU A 6 -31.66 2.53 -23.24
C LEU A 6 -31.32 1.61 -22.06
N LEU A 7 -31.93 0.42 -21.99
CA LEU A 7 -31.63 -0.57 -20.95
C LEU A 7 -30.17 -1.05 -21.02
N GLY A 8 -29.66 -1.29 -22.24
CA GLY A 8 -28.26 -1.66 -22.46
C GLY A 8 -27.28 -0.56 -22.02
N LEU A 9 -27.60 0.71 -22.30
CA LEU A 9 -26.76 1.84 -21.89
C LEU A 9 -26.73 2.03 -20.37
N VAL A 10 -27.88 1.88 -19.69
CA VAL A 10 -27.96 1.95 -18.22
C VAL A 10 -27.19 0.81 -17.56
N ALA A 11 -27.29 -0.41 -18.09
CA ALA A 11 -26.52 -1.55 -17.59
C ALA A 11 -25.01 -1.32 -17.78
N LEU A 12 -24.58 -0.79 -18.93
CA LEU A 12 -23.18 -0.49 -19.20
C LEU A 12 -22.64 0.61 -18.25
N LEU A 13 -23.40 1.69 -18.06
CA LEU A 13 -23.05 2.77 -17.13
C LEU A 13 -22.96 2.28 -15.68
N ALA A 14 -23.88 1.40 -15.27
CA ALA A 14 -23.82 0.77 -13.95
C ALA A 14 -22.59 -0.14 -13.79
N CYS A 15 -22.22 -0.92 -14.80
CA CYS A 15 -21.01 -1.74 -14.78
C CYS A 15 -19.72 -0.90 -14.70
N VAL A 16 -19.64 0.19 -15.46
CA VAL A 16 -18.48 1.11 -15.43
C VAL A 16 -18.37 1.80 -14.07
N ALA A 17 -19.49 2.25 -13.50
CA ALA A 17 -19.51 2.86 -12.18
C ALA A 17 -19.10 1.87 -11.07
N ALA A 18 -19.54 0.61 -11.14
CA ALA A 18 -19.16 -0.43 -10.18
C ALA A 18 -17.66 -0.78 -10.26
N ALA A 19 -17.09 -0.86 -11.46
CA ALA A 19 -15.66 -1.10 -11.66
C ALA A 19 -14.80 0.07 -11.15
N ALA A 20 -15.24 1.32 -11.34
CA ALA A 20 -14.57 2.51 -10.82
C ALA A 20 -14.70 2.67 -9.29
N ALA A 21 -15.79 2.17 -8.71
CA ALA A 21 -16.05 2.23 -7.26
C ALA A 21 -15.43 1.08 -6.47
N ALA A 22 -14.84 0.07 -7.13
CA ALA A 22 -14.08 -0.98 -6.46
C ALA A 22 -12.84 -0.36 -5.82
N LYS A 23 -12.99 0.12 -4.58
CA LYS A 23 -11.87 0.45 -3.71
C LYS A 23 -10.93 -0.74 -3.71
N ASP A 24 -9.64 -0.47 -3.82
CA ASP A 24 -8.62 -1.50 -3.77
C ASP A 24 -8.59 -2.11 -2.35
N ALA A 25 -9.50 -3.06 -2.10
CA ALA A 25 -9.65 -3.77 -0.84
C ALA A 25 -8.45 -4.70 -0.57
N SER A 26 -7.47 -4.74 -1.48
CA SER A 26 -6.25 -5.54 -1.35
C SER A 26 -5.44 -5.12 -0.13
N PHE A 27 -5.31 -3.82 0.16
CA PHE A 27 -4.56 -3.36 1.32
C PHE A 27 -5.16 -3.91 2.61
N ASP A 28 -6.45 -3.68 2.85
CA ASP A 28 -7.09 -4.11 4.10
C ASP A 28 -7.19 -5.64 4.19
N LYS A 29 -7.13 -6.36 3.06
CA LYS A 29 -7.09 -7.83 3.04
C LYS A 29 -5.74 -8.38 3.48
N PHE A 30 -4.64 -7.85 2.96
CA PHE A 30 -3.32 -8.46 3.11
C PHE A 30 -2.39 -7.70 4.06
N MET A 31 -2.60 -6.40 4.24
CA MET A 31 -1.70 -5.50 4.96
C MET A 31 -2.37 -4.94 6.21
N THR A 32 -1.55 -4.51 7.16
CA THR A 32 -1.98 -3.81 8.37
C THR A 32 -1.04 -2.65 8.69
N LEU A 33 -1.60 -1.63 9.35
CA LEU A 33 -0.83 -0.53 9.92
C LEU A 33 -0.50 -0.87 11.38
N PRO A 34 0.79 -0.91 11.77
CA PRO A 34 1.18 -1.09 13.17
C PRO A 34 0.56 -0.01 14.06
N ASP A 35 0.29 -0.34 15.32
CA ASP A 35 -0.42 0.59 16.22
C ASP A 35 0.36 1.87 16.49
N PHE A 36 1.70 1.79 16.60
CA PHE A 36 2.54 2.99 16.74
C PHE A 36 2.38 3.96 15.56
N CYS A 37 2.14 3.43 14.36
CA CYS A 37 2.00 4.22 13.14
C CYS A 37 0.71 5.05 13.15
N LYS A 38 -0.34 4.55 13.83
CA LYS A 38 -1.63 5.25 14.00
C LYS A 38 -1.56 6.36 15.06
N TRP A 39 -0.77 6.19 16.12
CA TRP A 39 -0.68 7.16 17.22
C TRP A 39 0.29 8.31 16.95
N ASP A 40 1.39 8.03 16.25
CA ASP A 40 2.41 9.02 15.89
C ASP A 40 1.98 9.89 14.68
N GLY A 41 1.04 9.41 13.87
CA GLY A 41 0.69 10.04 12.59
C GLY A 41 1.73 9.79 11.49
N GLY A 42 2.58 8.76 11.68
CA GLY A 42 3.49 8.26 10.65
C GLY A 42 2.76 7.62 9.46
N CYS A 43 1.48 7.26 9.60
CA CYS A 43 0.66 6.82 8.48
C CYS A 43 -0.80 7.24 8.58
N SER A 44 -1.46 7.34 7.42
CA SER A 44 -2.90 7.63 7.32
C SER A 44 -3.55 6.91 6.14
N ARG A 45 -4.77 6.39 6.35
CA ARG A 45 -5.63 5.88 5.27
C ARG A 45 -6.23 7.08 4.53
N GLN A 46 -6.18 7.04 3.20
CA GLN A 46 -6.77 8.06 2.34
C GLN A 46 -8.18 7.64 1.90
N ASN A 47 -8.99 8.60 1.46
CA ASN A 47 -10.38 8.35 1.04
C ASN A 47 -10.48 7.43 -0.20
N ASP A 48 -9.45 7.44 -1.05
CA ASP A 48 -9.31 6.59 -2.24
C ASP A 48 -8.86 5.14 -1.92
N GLY A 49 -8.59 4.83 -0.65
CA GLY A 49 -8.12 3.51 -0.22
C GLY A 49 -6.61 3.34 -0.22
N SER A 50 -5.84 4.35 -0.64
CA SER A 50 -4.38 4.35 -0.54
C SER A 50 -3.90 4.57 0.91
N VAL A 51 -2.61 4.30 1.14
CA VAL A 51 -1.92 4.61 2.39
C VAL A 51 -0.89 5.69 2.13
N LYS A 52 -0.92 6.75 2.93
CA LYS A 52 0.14 7.74 3.00
C LYS A 52 1.07 7.41 4.16
N LEU A 53 2.35 7.26 3.88
CA LEU A 53 3.41 7.20 4.87
C LEU A 53 4.06 8.57 5.00
N THR A 54 4.40 8.94 6.23
CA THR A 54 4.99 10.22 6.59
C THR A 54 6.28 9.96 7.36
N ALA A 55 7.35 10.66 6.99
CA ALA A 55 8.63 10.60 7.66
C ALA A 55 9.07 12.00 8.11
N TYR A 56 9.41 12.14 9.38
CA TYR A 56 9.98 13.33 10.01
C TYR A 56 11.00 12.90 11.07
N SER A 57 11.73 13.84 11.67
CA SER A 57 12.83 13.56 12.62
C SER A 57 12.49 12.60 13.76
N ASN A 58 11.22 12.50 14.16
CA ASN A 58 10.75 11.57 15.19
C ASN A 58 9.65 10.61 14.73
N LYS A 59 9.36 10.56 13.42
CA LYS A 59 8.22 9.83 12.86
C LYS A 59 8.62 9.02 11.65
N MET A 60 8.23 7.75 11.61
CA MET A 60 8.43 6.92 10.42
C MET A 60 7.21 6.04 10.19
N GLY A 61 6.57 6.26 9.04
CA GLY A 61 5.47 5.42 8.57
C GLY A 61 5.95 4.06 8.08
N LYS A 62 5.21 3.00 8.42
CA LYS A 62 5.33 1.69 7.78
C LYS A 62 4.00 0.94 7.78
N PHE A 63 3.88 -0.04 6.89
CA PHE A 63 2.86 -1.08 6.95
C PHE A 63 3.53 -2.45 6.86
N THR A 64 2.83 -3.50 7.25
CA THR A 64 3.33 -4.88 7.17
C THR A 64 2.23 -5.82 6.69
N SER A 65 2.62 -6.97 6.14
CA SER A 65 1.67 -8.02 5.81
C SER A 65 1.05 -8.62 7.08
N LYS A 66 -0.20 -9.06 6.99
CA LYS A 66 -0.89 -9.79 8.05
C LYS A 66 -0.40 -11.24 8.19
N GLY A 67 0.39 -11.73 7.24
CA GLY A 67 0.87 -13.11 7.20
C GLY A 67 2.20 -13.26 6.48
N TYR A 68 2.71 -14.49 6.52
CA TYR A 68 3.95 -14.92 5.89
C TYR A 68 3.66 -15.65 4.58
N PHE A 69 4.60 -15.55 3.63
CA PHE A 69 4.45 -16.13 2.31
C PHE A 69 5.73 -16.89 1.95
N GLY A 70 5.59 -18.10 1.40
CA GLY A 70 6.74 -18.84 0.87
C GLY A 70 7.12 -18.46 -0.57
N TYR A 71 6.16 -17.94 -1.34
CA TYR A 71 6.33 -17.45 -2.70
C TYR A 71 5.12 -16.59 -3.10
N GLY A 72 5.24 -15.78 -4.15
CA GLY A 72 4.13 -15.00 -4.69
C GLY A 72 4.55 -13.87 -5.62
N ILE A 73 3.55 -13.18 -6.16
CA ILE A 73 3.74 -11.90 -6.85
C ILE A 73 3.33 -10.81 -5.88
N PHE A 74 4.30 -9.99 -5.48
CA PHE A 74 4.10 -8.83 -4.61
C PHE A 74 4.12 -7.58 -5.46
N ARG A 75 3.06 -6.79 -5.41
CA ARG A 75 2.92 -5.59 -6.22
C ARG A 75 2.40 -4.44 -5.38
N VAL A 76 3.03 -3.28 -5.56
CA VAL A 76 2.59 -2.01 -5.00
C VAL A 76 2.68 -0.97 -6.11
N ASN A 77 1.66 -0.11 -6.22
CA ASN A 77 1.77 1.14 -6.94
C ASN A 77 2.19 2.21 -5.92
N MET A 78 3.40 2.74 -6.06
CA MET A 78 4.00 3.67 -5.10
C MET A 78 4.18 5.04 -5.74
N MET A 79 3.80 6.09 -5.01
CA MET A 79 4.18 7.46 -5.33
C MET A 79 5.31 7.88 -4.38
N LEU A 80 6.43 8.30 -4.95
CA LEU A 80 7.59 8.77 -4.18
C LEU A 80 7.37 10.23 -3.70
N PRO A 81 8.07 10.66 -2.62
CA PRO A 81 8.10 12.06 -2.22
C PRO A 81 8.46 12.98 -3.39
N SER A 82 7.88 14.17 -3.42
CA SER A 82 8.21 15.21 -4.40
C SER A 82 9.00 16.33 -3.73
N GLY A 83 9.91 16.97 -4.47
CA GLY A 83 10.81 17.99 -3.95
C GLY A 83 12.02 17.38 -3.23
N TYR A 84 12.60 18.13 -2.28
CA TYR A 84 13.75 17.66 -1.51
C TYR A 84 13.38 16.45 -0.64
N SER A 85 14.11 15.37 -0.86
CA SER A 85 13.92 14.06 -0.24
C SER A 85 15.23 13.47 0.28
N GLY A 86 16.33 14.23 0.23
CA GLY A 86 17.63 13.83 0.77
C GLY A 86 17.53 13.30 2.20
N GLY A 87 18.01 12.06 2.40
CA GLY A 87 17.94 11.35 3.68
C GLY A 87 16.68 10.49 3.88
N LEU A 88 15.73 10.51 2.95
CA LEU A 88 14.60 9.58 2.93
C LEU A 88 14.90 8.39 2.01
N ILE A 89 14.52 7.20 2.46
CA ILE A 89 14.58 5.96 1.68
C ILE A 89 13.19 5.30 1.76
N PRO A 90 12.23 5.67 0.90
CA PRO A 90 11.04 4.87 0.71
C PRO A 90 11.43 3.47 0.24
N CYS A 91 10.87 2.43 0.86
CA CYS A 91 11.21 1.05 0.54
C CYS A 91 9.99 0.14 0.40
N LEU A 92 10.13 -0.88 -0.42
CA LEU A 92 9.30 -2.08 -0.44
C LEU A 92 10.24 -3.27 -0.29
N TYR A 93 10.04 -4.08 0.75
CA TYR A 93 10.92 -5.20 1.03
C TYR A 93 10.16 -6.44 1.50
N LEU A 94 10.81 -7.59 1.34
CA LEU A 94 10.39 -8.88 1.89
C LEU A 94 11.53 -9.41 2.76
N ILE A 95 11.20 -9.85 3.97
CA ILE A 95 12.18 -10.38 4.91
C ILE A 95 11.71 -11.73 5.46
N SER A 96 12.62 -12.71 5.55
CA SER A 96 12.35 -13.99 6.20
C SER A 96 12.54 -13.89 7.72
N GLY A 97 11.78 -14.69 8.48
CA GLY A 97 11.82 -14.67 9.94
C GLY A 97 10.88 -13.65 10.61
N ASN A 98 10.62 -13.87 11.90
CA ASN A 98 9.72 -13.06 12.74
C ASN A 98 10.45 -12.48 13.97
N ASN A 99 11.79 -12.51 13.99
CA ASN A 99 12.54 -12.14 15.17
C ASN A 99 12.94 -10.66 15.09
N PRO A 100 12.44 -9.79 16.00
CA PRO A 100 12.89 -8.39 16.08
C PRO A 100 14.35 -8.26 16.56
N LYS A 101 15.00 -9.36 16.91
CA LYS A 101 16.45 -9.40 17.10
C LYS A 101 17.09 -9.65 15.74
N TYR A 102 17.69 -8.60 15.17
CA TYR A 102 18.54 -8.61 13.97
C TYR A 102 19.82 -9.47 14.11
N THR A 103 19.78 -10.53 14.90
CA THR A 103 20.92 -11.39 15.27
C THR A 103 20.87 -12.76 14.63
N ASP A 104 19.72 -13.16 14.10
CA ASP A 104 19.57 -14.43 13.39
C ASP A 104 19.74 -14.18 11.89
N PRO A 105 20.40 -15.09 11.13
CA PRO A 105 20.46 -15.00 9.68
C PRO A 105 19.05 -14.93 9.07
N HIS A 106 18.85 -13.96 8.17
CA HIS A 106 17.59 -13.80 7.43
C HIS A 106 17.87 -13.58 5.94
N ASP A 107 16.85 -13.84 5.15
CA ASP A 107 16.82 -13.54 3.72
C ASP A 107 16.04 -12.25 3.50
N GLU A 108 16.52 -11.39 2.60
CA GLU A 108 15.87 -10.10 2.30
C GLU A 108 15.86 -9.81 0.80
N ILE A 109 14.78 -9.20 0.33
CA ILE A 109 14.62 -8.71 -1.04
C ILE A 109 14.12 -7.28 -0.96
N ASP A 110 14.96 -6.34 -1.41
CA ASP A 110 14.74 -4.91 -1.23
C ASP A 110 14.51 -4.15 -2.54
N MET A 111 13.60 -3.19 -2.49
CA MET A 111 13.48 -2.10 -3.45
C MET A 111 13.56 -0.79 -2.68
N GLU A 112 14.71 -0.13 -2.74
CA GLU A 112 14.99 1.12 -2.03
C GLU A 112 15.09 2.29 -3.03
N PHE A 113 14.33 3.35 -2.77
CA PHE A 113 14.36 4.57 -3.57
C PHE A 113 15.13 5.62 -2.80
N ILE A 114 16.37 5.92 -3.23
CA ILE A 114 17.22 6.88 -2.53
C ILE A 114 16.78 8.29 -2.92
N GLY A 115 16.32 9.07 -1.94
CA GLY A 115 15.88 10.44 -2.17
C GLY A 115 17.01 11.39 -2.57
N GLU A 116 16.69 12.32 -3.46
CA GLU A 116 17.53 13.47 -3.87
C GLU A 116 17.15 14.75 -3.12
#